data_AF-A0A2V8PPQ7-F1
#
_entry.id   AF-A0A2V8PPQ7-F1
#
_cell.length_a   1.000
_cell.length_b   1.000
_cell.length_c   1.000
_cell.angle_alpha   90.00
_cell.angle_beta   90.00
_cell.angle_gamma   90.00
#
_symmetry.space_group_name_H-M   'P 1'
#
loop_
_entity.id
_entity.type
_entity.pdbx_description
1 polymer ?
#
loop_
_entity_poly.entity_id
_entity_poly.type
_entity_poly.pdbx_seq_one_letter_code
_entity_poly.pdbx_strand_id
1 'polypeptide(L)'
;MGKINFGRVLLGGLAAGVIMTIGEYLLNDFVLGSQMKDYFAAHKFPTPGGSFMMIAITATVVLGIAIVLLYAMIRPRFGPGPKAAIIAALTAWFLVFLYNN
;
A
#
# COMPACT_ATOMS: atom_id res chain seq x y z
N MET A 1 -0.69 16.78 23.12
CA MET A 1 -0.46 16.21 21.77
C MET A 1 0.90 15.55 21.77
N GLY A 2 0.98 14.21 21.86
CA GLY A 2 2.26 13.51 21.88
C GLY A 2 3.01 13.75 20.57
N LYS A 3 4.29 14.14 20.65
CA LYS A 3 5.12 14.38 19.45
C LYS A 3 5.15 13.11 18.60
N ILE A 4 4.75 13.21 17.32
CA ILE A 4 4.91 12.12 16.36
C ILE A 4 6.41 11.93 16.13
N ASN A 5 6.90 10.71 16.34
CA ASN A 5 8.28 10.38 16.03
C ASN A 5 8.39 10.05 14.53
N PHE A 6 8.68 11.06 13.73
CA PHE A 6 8.79 10.92 12.27
C PHE A 6 9.86 9.90 11.85
N GLY A 7 10.96 9.75 12.60
CA GLY A 7 11.97 8.73 12.31
C GLY A 7 11.42 7.30 12.43
N ARG A 8 10.63 7.03 13.48
CA ARG A 8 9.94 5.74 13.65
C ARG A 8 8.86 5.52 12.61
N VAL A 9 8.17 6.58 12.19
CA VAL A 9 7.16 6.49 11.14
C VAL A 9 7.80 6.18 9.79
N LEU A 10 8.93 6.82 9.47
CA LEU A 10 9.65 6.54 8.23
C LEU A 10 10.13 5.08 8.21
N LEU A 11 10.77 4.61 9.29
CA LEU A 11 11.24 3.23 9.39
C LEU A 11 10.09 2.20 9.33
N GLY A 12 9.02 2.43 10.08
CA GLY A 12 7.84 1.55 10.05
C GLY A 12 7.13 1.59 8.70
N GLY A 13 7.07 2.77 8.07
CA GLY A 13 6.48 2.99 6.76
C GLY A 13 7.25 2.30 5.64
N LEU A 14 8.59 2.35 5.68
CA LEU A 14 9.43 1.59 4.76
C LEU A 14 9.22 0.08 4.93
N ALA A 15 9.17 -0.42 6.17
CA ALA A 15 8.88 -1.83 6.43
C ALA A 15 7.49 -2.23 5.89
N ALA A 16 6.47 -1.40 6.11
CA ALA A 16 5.13 -1.61 5.55
C ALA A 16 5.14 -1.58 4.03
N GLY A 17 5.88 -0.66 3.41
CA GLY A 17 6.05 -0.55 1.96
C GLY A 17 6.68 -1.80 1.34
N VAL A 18 7.70 -2.37 2.00
CA VAL A 18 8.32 -3.64 1.57
C VAL A 18 7.30 -4.78 1.63
N ILE A 19 6.54 -4.90 2.73
CA ILE A 19 5.50 -5.93 2.87
C ILE A 19 4.44 -5.77 1.76
N MET A 20 4.00 -4.54 1.48
CA MET A 20 3.06 -4.26 0.41
C MET A 20 3.61 -4.61 -0.97
N THR A 21 4.87 -4.28 -1.24
CA THR A 21 5.52 -4.60 -2.52
C THR A 21 5.58 -6.12 -2.74
N ILE A 22 5.92 -6.89 -1.71
CA ILE A 22 5.91 -8.36 -1.78
C ILE A 22 4.49 -8.86 -2.02
N GLY A 23 3.49 -8.31 -1.32
CA GLY A 23 2.09 -8.65 -1.51
C GLY A 23 1.61 -8.37 -2.93
N GLU A 24 1.98 -7.22 -3.50
CA GLU A 24 1.67 -6.87 -4.89
C GLU A 24 2.34 -7.80 -5.88
N TYR A 25 3.61 -8.16 -5.66
CA TYR A 25 4.30 -9.12 -6.51
C TYR A 25 3.59 -10.47 -6.52
N LEU A 26 3.25 -11.00 -5.34
CA LEU A 26 2.51 -12.25 -5.23
C LEU A 26 1.13 -12.17 -5.89
N LEU A 27 0.41 -11.08 -5.66
CA LEU A 27 -0.92 -10.88 -6.23
C LEU A 27 -0.88 -10.76 -7.76
N ASN A 28 0.04 -9.94 -8.30
CA ASN A 28 0.10 -9.66 -9.73
C ASN A 28 0.72 -10.80 -10.53
N ASP A 29 1.73 -11.51 -10.01
CA ASP A 29 2.42 -12.53 -10.79
C ASP A 29 1.83 -13.93 -10.58
N PHE A 30 1.41 -14.28 -9.35
CA PHE A 30 0.96 -15.63 -9.02
C PHE A 30 -0.56 -15.77 -8.98
N VAL A 31 -1.29 -14.76 -8.50
CA VAL A 31 -2.75 -14.86 -8.33
C VAL A 31 -3.49 -14.35 -9.57
N LEU A 32 -3.15 -13.15 -10.02
CA LEU A 32 -3.81 -12.46 -11.14
C LEU A 32 -3.01 -12.51 -12.44
N GLY A 33 -1.79 -13.05 -12.43
CA GLY A 33 -0.87 -12.94 -13.57
C GLY A 33 -1.40 -13.54 -14.86
N SER A 34 -2.08 -14.68 -14.80
CA SER A 34 -2.74 -15.28 -15.97
C SER A 34 -3.91 -14.42 -16.46
N GLN A 35 -4.81 -14.04 -15.55
CA GLN A 35 -5.99 -13.21 -15.86
C GLN A 35 -5.59 -11.86 -16.47
N MET A 36 -4.54 -11.24 -15.95
CA MET A 36 -4.04 -9.95 -16.44
C MET A 36 -3.45 -10.09 -17.85
N LYS A 37 -2.71 -11.18 -18.13
CA LYS A 37 -2.18 -11.46 -19.47
C LYS A 37 -3.30 -11.69 -20.48
N ASP A 38 -4.31 -12.46 -20.12
CA ASP A 38 -5.48 -12.71 -20.97
C ASP A 38 -6.24 -11.41 -21.25
N TYR A 39 -6.43 -10.57 -20.22
CA TYR A 39 -7.06 -9.26 -20.35
C TYR A 39 -6.29 -8.32 -21.28
N PHE A 40 -4.96 -8.22 -21.11
CA PHE A 40 -4.11 -7.38 -21.97
C PHE A 40 -4.11 -7.89 -23.42
N ALA A 41 -4.07 -9.21 -23.62
CA ALA A 41 -4.13 -9.81 -24.96
C ALA A 41 -5.49 -9.53 -25.63
N ALA A 42 -6.59 -9.69 -24.90
CA ALA A 42 -7.94 -9.44 -25.41
C ALA A 42 -8.15 -7.98 -25.83
N HIS A 43 -7.54 -7.03 -25.12
CA HIS A 43 -7.69 -5.59 -25.37
C HIS A 43 -6.52 -4.96 -26.15
N LYS A 44 -5.54 -5.77 -26.60
CA LYS A 44 -4.34 -5.31 -27.32
C LYS A 44 -3.54 -4.24 -26.58
N PHE A 45 -3.54 -4.31 -25.25
CA PHE A 45 -2.77 -3.38 -24.43
C PHE A 45 -1.28 -3.79 -24.40
N PRO A 46 -0.36 -2.81 -24.36
CA PRO A 46 1.05 -3.10 -24.17
C PRO A 46 1.28 -3.73 -22.80
N THR A 47 2.15 -4.73 -22.74
CA THR A 47 2.56 -5.33 -21.46
C THR A 47 3.24 -4.27 -20.60
N PRO A 48 2.92 -4.15 -19.30
CA PRO A 48 3.57 -3.19 -18.42
C PRO A 48 5.09 -3.41 -18.40
N GLY A 49 5.85 -2.39 -18.81
CA GLY A 49 7.32 -2.42 -18.81
C GLY A 49 7.93 -2.05 -17.45
N GLY A 50 9.26 -2.07 -17.37
CA GLY A 50 9.99 -1.79 -16.11
C GLY A 50 9.69 -0.42 -15.48
N SER A 51 9.35 0.59 -16.29
CA SER A 51 8.95 1.91 -15.79
C SER A 51 7.65 1.87 -14.97
N PHE A 52 6.68 1.04 -15.36
CA PHE A 52 5.44 0.85 -14.59
C PHE A 52 5.74 0.19 -13.24
N MET A 53 6.63 -0.80 -13.23
CA MET A 53 7.04 -1.47 -11.99
C MET A 53 7.69 -0.50 -11.00
N MET A 54 8.55 0.39 -11.48
CA MET A 54 9.15 1.44 -10.62
C MET A 54 8.10 2.39 -10.03
N ILE A 55 7.09 2.77 -10.82
CA ILE A 55 5.98 3.61 -10.34
C ILE A 55 5.16 2.86 -9.29
N ALA A 56 4.81 1.60 -9.53
CA ALA A 56 4.04 0.77 -8.60
C ALA A 56 4.77 0.59 -7.26
N ILE A 57 6.06 0.23 -7.28
CA ILE A 57 6.89 0.09 -6.07
C ILE A 57 6.99 1.44 -5.33
N THR A 58 7.20 2.54 -6.04
CA THR A 58 7.28 3.86 -5.40
C THR A 58 5.95 4.22 -4.75
N ALA A 59 4.84 3.97 -5.42
CA ALA A 59 3.50 4.24 -4.92
C ALA A 59 3.18 3.39 -3.67
N THR A 60 3.49 2.09 -3.66
CA THR A 60 3.26 1.24 -2.48
C THR A 60 4.08 1.63 -1.28
N VAL A 61 5.34 2.04 -1.48
CA VAL A 61 6.18 2.54 -0.39
C VAL A 61 5.62 3.83 0.20
N VAL A 62 5.21 4.77 -0.65
CA VAL A 62 4.55 6.02 -0.21
C VAL A 62 3.26 5.71 0.56
N LEU A 63 2.46 4.77 0.07
CA LEU A 63 1.21 4.35 0.71
C LEU A 63 1.47 3.65 2.05
N GLY A 64 2.51 2.80 2.14
CA GLY A 64 2.97 2.19 3.39
C GLY A 64 3.36 3.24 4.44
N ILE A 65 4.10 4.28 4.03
CA ILE A 65 4.43 5.41 4.92
C ILE A 65 3.17 6.16 5.35
N ALA A 66 2.25 6.42 4.42
CA ALA A 66 0.98 7.09 4.72
C ALA A 66 0.13 6.29 5.72
N ILE A 67 0.05 4.96 5.60
CA ILE A 67 -0.65 4.08 6.55
C ILE A 67 -0.02 4.18 7.95
N VAL A 68 1.31 4.15 8.04
CA VAL A 68 2.00 4.22 9.34
C VAL A 68 1.91 5.62 9.95
N LEU A 69 1.92 6.69 9.14
CA LEU A 69 1.59 8.04 9.57
C LEU A 69 0.16 8.10 10.12
N LEU A 70 -0.81 7.55 9.39
CA LEU A 70 -2.20 7.51 9.82
C LEU A 70 -2.36 6.76 11.14
N TYR A 71 -1.73 5.59 11.28
CA TYR A 71 -1.66 4.85 12.53
C TYR A 71 -1.10 5.71 13.67
N ALA A 72 0.02 6.41 13.44
CA ALA A 72 0.62 7.29 14.44
C ALA A 72 -0.30 8.46 14.84
N MET A 73 -1.09 9.00 13.91
CA MET A 73 -2.04 10.08 14.15
C MET A 73 -3.27 9.64 14.94
N ILE A 74 -3.76 8.42 14.70
CA ILE A 74 -4.97 7.89 15.37
C ILE A 74 -4.64 7.18 16.69
N ARG A 75 -3.40 6.70 16.87
CA ARG A 75 -2.92 6.02 18.08
C ARG A 75 -3.26 6.74 19.40
N PRO A 76 -3.15 8.08 19.53
CA PRO A 76 -3.52 8.76 20.78
C PRO A 76 -5.00 8.69 21.13
N ARG A 77 -5.88 8.45 20.16
CA ARG A 77 -7.34 8.39 20.33
C ARG A 77 -7.85 6.96 20.54
N PHE A 78 -7.34 6.02 19.75
CA PHE A 78 -7.78 4.62 19.76
C PHE A 78 -6.93 3.70 20.65
N GLY A 79 -5.87 4.23 21.24
CA GLY A 79 -4.89 3.48 22.01
C GLY A 79 -3.87 2.74 21.14
N PRO A 80 -2.72 2.35 21.72
CA PRO A 80 -1.73 1.51 21.04
C PRO A 80 -2.27 0.09 20.84
N GLY A 81 -2.13 -0.47 19.63
CA GLY A 81 -2.38 -1.89 19.40
C GLY A 81 -3.03 -2.24 18.06
N PRO A 82 -3.44 -3.51 17.88
CA PRO A 82 -3.97 -4.04 16.62
C PRO A 82 -5.22 -3.31 16.12
N LYS A 83 -6.09 -2.85 17.04
CA LYS A 83 -7.32 -2.12 16.69
C LYS A 83 -7.02 -0.86 15.87
N ALA A 84 -6.07 -0.04 16.33
CA ALA A 84 -5.67 1.17 15.61
C ALA A 84 -4.99 0.82 14.27
N ALA A 85 -4.21 -0.27 14.19
CA ALA A 85 -3.60 -0.70 12.94
C ALA A 85 -4.66 -1.11 11.91
N ILE A 86 -5.67 -1.87 12.32
CA ILE A 86 -6.81 -2.25 11.46
C ILE A 86 -7.58 -1.03 10.99
N ILE A 87 -7.87 -0.07 11.88
CA ILE A 87 -8.56 1.17 11.49
C ILE A 87 -7.74 1.96 10.47
N ALA A 88 -6.42 2.09 10.67
CA ALA A 88 -5.56 2.78 9.71
C ALA A 88 -5.54 2.07 8.34
N ALA A 89 -5.41 0.74 8.34
CA ALA A 89 -5.42 -0.05 7.11
C ALA A 89 -6.76 0.04 6.37
N LEU A 90 -7.88 -0.13 7.06
CA LEU A 90 -9.23 -0.01 6.47
C LEU A 90 -9.50 1.40 5.95
N THR A 91 -9.05 2.42 6.68
CA THR A 91 -9.17 3.82 6.23
C THR A 91 -8.38 4.05 4.95
N ALA A 92 -7.13 3.59 4.90
CA ALA A 92 -6.32 3.70 3.69
C ALA A 92 -6.92 2.93 2.51
N TRP A 93 -7.41 1.71 2.76
CA TRP A 93 -8.09 0.91 1.73
C TRP A 93 -9.35 1.60 1.19
N PHE A 94 -10.18 2.16 2.08
CA PHE A 94 -11.36 2.92 1.70
C PHE A 94 -11.01 4.15 0.85
N LEU A 95 -9.95 4.88 1.21
CA LEU A 95 -9.49 6.04 0.44
C LEU A 95 -8.99 5.64 -0.96
N VAL A 96 -8.26 4.52 -1.08
CA VAL A 96 -7.82 3.98 -2.38
C VAL A 96 -9.02 3.54 -3.22
N PHE A 97 -9.99 2.86 -2.60
CA PHE A 97 -11.21 2.44 -3.28
C PHE A 97 -12.00 3.64 -3.83
N LEU A 98 -12.13 4.72 -3.04
CA LEU A 98 -12.77 5.96 -3.47
C LEU A 98 -12.01 6.71 -4.57
N TYR A 99 -10.68 6.61 -4.60
CA TYR A 99 -9.89 7.22 -5.67
C TYR A 99 -10.03 6.47 -7.00
N ASN A 100 -10.20 5.14 -6.94
CA ASN A 100 -10.28 4.28 -8.12
C ASN A 100 -11.69 4.17 -8.75
N ASN A 101 -12.74 4.68 -8.10
CA ASN A 101 -14.13 4.69 -8.60
C ASN A 101 -14.62 6.12 -8.84
#